data_AF-A0A6A6WX73-F1
#
_entry.id   AF-A0A6A6WX73-F1
#
_cell.length_a   1.000
_cell.length_b   1.000
_cell.length_c   1.000
_cell.angle_alpha   90.00
_cell.angle_beta   90.00
_cell.angle_gamma   90.00
#
_symmetry.space_group_name_H-M   'P 1'
#
loop_
_entity.id
_entity.type
_entity.pdbx_description
1 polymer ?
#
loop_
_entity_poly.entity_id
_entity_poly.type
_entity_poly.pdbx_seq_one_letter_code
_entity_poly.pdbx_strand_id
1 'polypeptide(L)'
;MYSFPQKFLTNLAASAMVHTLLILLFLSVSMGRYEHPEDFWRKAILDKSLIDSNRICYVASKADKQTYWRDVVAHAGIARGQGWNTKEVILEDTPHCNHLKNDPQLYHSIVALMWEGGEI
;
A
#
# COMPACT_ATOMS: atom_id res chain seq x y z
N MET A 1 -23.17 11.39 10.53
CA MET A 1 -21.81 11.50 11.12
C MET A 1 -22.00 11.54 12.63
N TYR A 2 -21.79 10.42 13.33
CA TYR A 2 -21.86 10.41 14.79
C TYR A 2 -20.60 11.08 15.34
N SER A 3 -20.71 12.34 15.72
CA SER A 3 -19.66 13.04 16.48
C SER A 3 -19.68 12.52 17.92
N PHE A 4 -18.50 12.21 18.44
CA PHE A 4 -18.31 11.92 19.86
C PHE A 4 -18.87 13.09 20.70
N PRO A 5 -19.58 12.83 21.83
CA PRO A 5 -20.09 13.89 22.69
C PRO A 5 -18.94 14.78 23.16
N GLN A 6 -19.02 16.08 22.88
CA GLN A 6 -17.99 17.07 23.19
C GLN A 6 -17.95 17.40 24.69
N LYS A 7 -17.52 16.45 25.53
CA LYS A 7 -17.15 16.74 26.91
C LYS A 7 -15.64 16.91 26.98
N PHE A 8 -15.19 18.11 27.37
CA PHE A 8 -13.79 18.51 27.41
C PHE A 8 -12.88 17.49 28.14
N LEU A 9 -13.33 16.97 29.29
CA LEU A 9 -12.57 16.02 30.10
C LEU A 9 -12.47 14.62 29.48
N THR A 10 -13.53 14.11 28.85
CA THR A 10 -13.48 12.79 28.19
C THR A 10 -12.59 12.85 26.96
N ASN A 11 -12.58 13.97 26.24
CA ASN A 11 -11.70 14.19 25.10
C ASN A 11 -10.23 14.27 25.53
N LEU A 12 -9.94 14.93 26.66
CA LEU A 12 -8.58 14.99 27.21
C LEU A 12 -8.08 13.60 27.64
N ALA A 13 -8.90 12.85 28.38
CA ALA A 13 -8.56 11.50 28.81
C ALA A 13 -8.36 10.54 27.62
N ALA A 14 -9.27 10.58 26.64
CA ALA A 14 -9.15 9.79 25.42
C ALA A 14 -7.89 10.16 24.61
N SER A 15 -7.60 11.46 24.49
CA SER A 15 -6.39 11.94 23.83
C SER A 15 -5.12 11.43 24.53
N ALA A 16 -5.03 11.57 25.85
CA ALA A 16 -3.89 11.07 26.62
C ALA A 16 -3.70 9.55 26.46
N MET A 17 -4.81 8.79 26.48
CA MET A 17 -4.78 7.35 26.26
C MET A 17 -4.28 7.00 24.86
N VAL A 18 -4.81 7.63 23.80
CA VAL A 18 -4.39 7.39 22.42
C VAL A 18 -2.90 7.70 22.23
N HIS A 19 -2.44 8.85 22.72
CA HIS A 19 -1.01 9.21 22.62
C HIS A 19 -0.12 8.24 23.40
N THR A 20 -0.54 7.81 24.60
CA THR A 20 0.20 6.80 25.37
C THR A 20 0.32 5.49 24.58
N LEU A 21 -0.77 5.01 23.97
CA LEU A 21 -0.75 3.81 23.14
C LEU A 21 0.14 3.97 21.91
N LEU A 22 0.08 5.11 21.23
CA LEU A 22 0.93 5.41 20.06
C LEU A 22 2.41 5.49 20.43
N ILE A 23 2.75 6.11 21.57
CA ILE A 23 4.13 6.16 22.08
C ILE A 23 4.63 4.76 22.40
N LEU A 24 3.83 3.94 23.09
CA LEU A 24 4.20 2.55 23.39
C LEU A 24 4.40 1.73 22.11
N LEU A 25 3.53 1.88 21.12
CA LEU A 25 3.67 1.22 19.81
C LEU A 25 4.94 1.68 19.10
N PHE A 26 5.17 3.00 19.02
CA PHE A 26 6.34 3.58 18.37
C PHE A 26 7.63 3.11 19.04
N LEU A 27 7.69 3.11 20.37
CA LEU A 27 8.85 2.62 21.12
C LEU A 27 9.06 1.12 20.88
N SER A 28 7.98 0.33 20.85
CA SER A 28 8.06 -1.11 20.58
C SER A 28 8.67 -1.42 19.21
N VAL A 29 8.22 -0.71 18.16
CA VAL A 29 8.81 -0.81 16.81
C VAL A 29 10.25 -0.29 16.80
N SER A 30 10.51 0.87 17.43
CA SER A 30 11.85 1.47 17.49
C SER A 30 12.87 0.62 18.23
N MET A 31 12.44 -0.16 19.23
CA MET A 31 13.28 -1.15 19.93
C MET A 31 13.46 -2.46 19.14
N GLY A 32 12.90 -2.55 17.93
CA GLY A 32 12.99 -3.73 17.07
C GLY A 32 12.13 -4.91 17.52
N ARG A 33 11.18 -4.71 18.44
CA ARG A 33 10.28 -5.78 18.89
C ARG A 33 9.32 -6.22 17.78
N TYR A 34 8.87 -5.26 16.98
CA TYR A 34 8.07 -5.49 15.79
C TYR A 34 8.70 -4.74 14.62
N GLU A 35 8.57 -5.30 13.43
CA GLU A 35 8.94 -4.56 12.23
C GLU A 35 7.94 -3.44 11.93
N HIS A 36 8.39 -2.49 11.13
CA HIS A 36 7.53 -1.44 10.62
C HIS A 36 6.40 -2.07 9.78
N PRO A 37 5.13 -1.66 9.98
CA PRO A 37 4.01 -2.24 9.26
C PRO A 37 4.19 -2.22 7.74
N GLU A 38 4.74 -1.14 7.19
CA GLU A 38 5.04 -1.00 5.76
C GLU A 38 6.02 -2.07 5.23
N ASP A 39 7.00 -2.47 6.04
CA ASP A 39 7.96 -3.51 5.68
C ASP A 39 7.32 -4.90 5.77
N PHE A 40 6.51 -5.14 6.80
CA PHE A 40 5.73 -6.36 6.93
C PHE A 40 4.86 -6.58 5.68
N TRP A 41 4.09 -5.57 5.28
CA TRP A 41 3.21 -5.66 4.10
C TRP A 41 3.99 -5.90 2.81
N ARG A 42 5.11 -5.20 2.60
CA ARG A 42 5.96 -5.37 1.42
C ARG A 42 6.54 -6.78 1.32
N LYS A 43 6.86 -7.41 2.45
CA LYS A 43 7.32 -8.81 2.49
C LYS A 43 6.17 -9.78 2.25
N ALA A 44 5.02 -9.58 2.90
CA ALA A 44 3.86 -10.44 2.76
C ALA A 44 3.33 -10.51 1.32
N ILE A 45 3.34 -9.38 0.58
CA ILE A 45 2.94 -9.32 -0.83
C ILE A 45 3.87 -10.13 -1.74
N LEU A 46 5.11 -10.40 -1.31
CA LEU A 46 6.08 -11.19 -2.06
C LEU A 46 6.35 -12.56 -1.42
N ASP A 47 5.52 -12.96 -0.46
CA ASP A 47 5.63 -14.26 0.19
C ASP A 47 4.92 -15.34 -0.63
N LYS A 48 5.72 -16.21 -1.26
CA LYS A 48 5.24 -17.33 -2.08
C LYS A 48 4.50 -18.40 -1.27
N SER A 49 4.60 -18.40 0.05
CA SER A 49 3.80 -19.28 0.91
C SER A 49 2.37 -18.77 1.10
N LEU A 50 2.14 -17.47 0.90
CA LEU A 50 0.84 -16.82 1.03
C LEU A 50 0.13 -16.66 -0.32
N ILE A 51 0.87 -16.70 -1.43
CA ILE A 51 0.37 -16.39 -2.77
C ILE A 51 0.63 -17.56 -3.72
N ASP A 52 -0.45 -18.18 -4.19
CA ASP A 52 -0.44 -19.27 -5.18
C ASP A 52 -0.30 -18.74 -6.62
N SER A 53 0.68 -17.86 -6.83
CA SER A 53 1.01 -17.25 -8.14
C SER A 53 2.41 -16.65 -8.07
N ASN A 54 3.06 -16.51 -9.23
CA ASN A 54 4.33 -15.81 -9.37
C ASN A 54 4.21 -14.56 -10.27
N ARG A 55 2.99 -14.10 -10.57
CA ARG A 55 2.72 -12.91 -11.38
C ARG A 55 2.31 -11.75 -10.48
N ILE A 56 2.91 -10.58 -10.69
CA ILE A 56 2.55 -9.34 -9.99
C ILE A 56 2.60 -8.15 -10.94
N CYS A 57 1.61 -7.26 -10.84
CA CYS A 57 1.59 -6.00 -11.57
C CYS A 57 1.55 -4.84 -10.60
N TYR A 58 2.48 -3.92 -10.80
CA TYR A 58 2.56 -2.67 -10.08
C TYR A 58 1.94 -1.57 -10.93
N VAL A 59 0.93 -0.89 -10.39
CA VAL A 59 0.31 0.27 -11.03
C VAL A 59 0.54 1.48 -10.14
N ALA A 60 1.09 2.55 -10.71
CA ALA A 60 1.29 3.80 -10.01
C ALA A 60 1.06 4.99 -10.95
N SER A 61 0.97 6.18 -10.37
CA SER A 61 0.82 7.43 -11.12
C SER A 61 1.74 8.50 -10.58
N LYS A 62 2.36 9.28 -11.47
CA LYS A 62 3.18 10.44 -11.08
C LYS A 62 2.35 11.57 -10.47
N ALA A 63 1.04 11.61 -10.72
CA ALA A 63 0.11 12.55 -10.11
C ALA A 63 -0.42 12.10 -8.74
N ASP A 64 -0.11 10.88 -8.28
CA ASP A 64 -0.47 10.44 -6.94
C ASP A 64 0.40 11.17 -5.90
N LYS A 65 -0.24 11.93 -5.02
CA LYS A 65 0.40 12.68 -3.92
C LYS A 65 0.40 11.93 -2.59
N GLN A 66 -0.30 10.81 -2.50
CA GLN A 66 -0.42 10.00 -1.30
C GLN A 66 0.52 8.79 -1.34
N THR A 67 0.65 8.14 -2.50
CA THR A 67 1.59 7.03 -2.71
C THR A 67 2.61 7.43 -3.76
N TYR A 68 3.87 7.61 -3.36
CA TYR A 68 4.90 8.06 -4.28
C TYR A 68 5.27 6.96 -5.28
N TRP A 69 5.14 7.25 -6.58
CA TRP A 69 5.34 6.25 -7.65
C TRP A 69 6.72 5.58 -7.61
N ARG A 70 7.77 6.28 -7.14
CA ARG A 70 9.11 5.70 -7.05
C ARG A 70 9.19 4.58 -6.01
N ASP A 71 8.41 4.65 -4.95
CA ASP A 71 8.38 3.59 -3.92
C ASP A 71 7.72 2.31 -4.45
N VAL A 72 6.78 2.48 -5.38
CA VAL A 72 6.14 1.38 -6.11
C VAL A 72 7.14 0.74 -7.08
N VAL A 73 7.84 1.54 -7.89
CA VAL A 73 8.89 1.06 -8.81
C VAL A 73 10.04 0.39 -8.05
N ALA A 74 10.45 0.92 -6.89
CA ALA A 74 11.47 0.29 -6.06
C ALA A 74 11.03 -1.11 -5.58
N HIS A 75 9.77 -1.27 -5.16
CA HIS A 75 9.26 -2.58 -4.75
C HIS A 75 9.12 -3.55 -5.92
N ALA A 76 8.73 -3.05 -7.10
CA ALA A 76 8.73 -3.84 -8.33
C ALA A 76 10.15 -4.34 -8.69
N GLY A 77 11.17 -3.51 -8.47
CA GLY A 77 12.58 -3.92 -8.56
C GLY A 77 12.92 -5.08 -7.62
N ILE A 78 12.47 -5.02 -6.37
CA ILE A 78 12.65 -6.10 -5.38
C ILE A 78 11.94 -7.38 -5.84
N ALA A 79 10.68 -7.29 -6.28
CA ALA A 79 9.90 -8.43 -6.77
C ALA A 79 10.60 -9.12 -7.94
N ARG A 80 11.05 -8.34 -8.92
CA ARG A 80 11.83 -8.84 -10.07
C ARG A 80 13.10 -9.55 -9.62
N GLY A 81 13.86 -8.97 -8.67
CA GLY A 81 15.06 -9.59 -8.10
C GLY A 81 14.78 -10.92 -7.38
N GLN A 82 13.58 -11.10 -6.85
CA GLN A 82 13.11 -12.34 -6.21
C GLN A 82 12.48 -13.36 -7.19
N GLY A 83 12.56 -13.08 -8.50
CA GLY A 83 12.10 -13.97 -9.56
C GLY A 83 10.58 -13.94 -9.81
N TRP A 84 9.89 -12.88 -9.37
CA TRP A 84 8.49 -12.66 -9.73
C TRP A 84 8.38 -12.22 -11.20
N ASN A 85 7.38 -12.74 -11.92
CA ASN A 85 6.98 -12.20 -13.22
C ASN A 85 6.30 -10.84 -12.98
N THR A 86 7.14 -9.80 -13.00
CA THR A 86 6.80 -8.45 -12.57
C THR A 86 6.49 -7.58 -13.77
N LYS A 87 5.31 -6.97 -13.76
CA LYS A 87 4.92 -5.94 -14.72
C LYS A 87 4.73 -4.60 -14.00
N GLU A 88 4.98 -3.50 -14.71
CA GLU A 88 4.90 -2.14 -14.18
C GLU A 88 4.11 -1.26 -15.15
N VAL A 89 3.15 -0.50 -14.64
CA VAL A 89 2.38 0.49 -15.40
C VAL A 89 2.43 1.81 -14.65
N ILE A 90 3.16 2.78 -15.21
CA ILE A 90 3.32 4.11 -14.63
C ILE A 90 2.50 5.11 -15.43
N LEU A 91 1.43 5.60 -14.83
CA LEU A 91 0.56 6.63 -15.38
C LEU A 91 1.09 8.03 -15.04
N GLU A 92 0.66 9.04 -15.79
CA GLU A 92 1.13 10.41 -15.58
C GLU A 92 0.20 11.23 -14.68
N ASP A 93 -1.12 11.10 -14.83
CA ASP A 93 -2.09 12.15 -14.48
C ASP A 93 -3.28 11.71 -13.63
N THR A 94 -3.25 10.48 -13.11
CA THR A 94 -4.35 9.95 -12.30
C THR A 94 -4.08 10.10 -10.79
N PRO A 95 -4.95 10.76 -10.01
CA PRO A 95 -4.80 10.85 -8.55
C PRO A 95 -4.93 9.49 -7.85
N HIS A 96 -4.60 9.46 -6.56
CA HIS A 96 -4.70 8.28 -5.70
C HIS A 96 -6.06 7.59 -5.83
N CYS A 97 -6.05 6.28 -6.10
CA CYS A 97 -7.24 5.44 -6.26
C CYS A 97 -8.24 5.91 -7.32
N ASN A 98 -7.77 6.61 -8.37
CA ASN A 98 -8.65 7.20 -9.38
C ASN A 98 -8.44 6.64 -10.80
N HIS A 99 -7.59 5.63 -10.97
CA HIS A 99 -7.30 5.01 -12.28
C HIS A 99 -8.55 4.47 -12.97
N LEU A 100 -9.34 3.66 -12.26
CA LEU A 100 -10.57 3.06 -12.78
C LEU A 100 -11.62 4.11 -13.18
N LYS A 101 -11.71 5.23 -12.45
CA LYS A 101 -12.69 6.28 -12.76
C LYS A 101 -12.27 7.11 -13.96
N ASN A 102 -10.98 7.43 -14.07
CA ASN A 102 -10.47 8.29 -15.13
C ASN A 102 -10.36 7.54 -16.47
N ASP A 103 -9.89 6.29 -16.44
CA ASP A 103 -9.77 5.45 -17.61
C ASP A 103 -10.17 4.00 -17.28
N PRO A 104 -11.48 3.70 -17.30
CA PRO A 104 -11.98 2.36 -17.00
C PRO A 104 -11.46 1.29 -17.95
N GLN A 105 -11.23 1.64 -19.22
CA GLN A 105 -10.77 0.69 -20.24
C GLN A 105 -9.32 0.28 -19.98
N LEU A 106 -8.45 1.25 -19.70
CA LEU A 106 -7.07 1.00 -19.34
C LEU A 106 -6.96 0.17 -18.05
N TYR A 107 -7.71 0.55 -17.01
CA TYR A 107 -7.67 -0.20 -15.76
C TYR A 107 -8.14 -1.65 -15.96
N HIS A 108 -9.24 -1.84 -16.70
CA HIS A 108 -9.76 -3.16 -17.02
C HIS A 108 -8.76 -3.99 -17.83
N SER A 109 -8.09 -3.41 -18.83
CA SER A 109 -7.11 -4.14 -19.65
C SER A 109 -5.91 -4.59 -18.82
N ILE A 110 -5.39 -3.75 -17.92
CA ILE A 110 -4.29 -4.13 -17.01
C ILE A 110 -4.69 -5.32 -16.13
N VAL A 111 -5.89 -5.28 -15.53
CA VAL A 111 -6.38 -6.36 -14.66
C VAL A 111 -6.60 -7.65 -15.45
N ALA A 112 -7.26 -7.56 -16.62
CA ALA A 112 -7.52 -8.70 -17.48
C ALA A 112 -6.23 -9.39 -17.92
N LEU A 113 -5.23 -8.63 -18.38
CA LEU A 113 -3.93 -9.15 -18.79
C LEU A 113 -3.24 -9.94 -17.68
N MET A 114 -3.28 -9.43 -16.44
CA MET A 114 -2.69 -10.12 -15.29
C MET A 114 -3.41 -11.42 -14.94
N TRP A 115 -4.73 -11.42 -15.08
CA TRP A 115 -5.55 -12.59 -14.80
C TRP A 115 -5.34 -13.70 -15.84
N GLU A 116 -5.32 -13.31 -17.11
CA GLU A 116 -5.15 -14.22 -18.26
C GLU A 116 -3.70 -14.68 -18.46
N GLY A 117 -2.74 -14.05 -17.78
CA GLY A 117 -1.32 -14.34 -17.92
C GLY A 117 -0.71 -13.79 -19.21
N GLY A 118 -1.33 -12.75 -19.78
CA GLY A 118 -0.81 -12.04 -20.95
C GLY A 118 0.46 -11.23 -20.63
N GLU A 119 1.20 -10.87 -21.67
CA GLU A 119 2.30 -9.93 -21.54
C GLU A 119 1.78 -8.48 -21.62
N ILE A 120 2.16 -7.65 -20.63
CA ILE A 120 2.10 -6.17 -20.72
C ILE A 120 3.32 -5.67 -21.49
#